data_AF-A0A561U1B8-F1
#
_entry.id   AF-A0A561U1B8-F1
#
_cell.length_a   1.000
_cell.length_b   1.000
_cell.length_c   1.000
_cell.angle_alpha   90.00
_cell.angle_beta   90.00
_cell.angle_gamma   90.00
#
_symmetry.space_group_name_H-M   'P 1'
#
loop_
_entity.id
_entity.type
_entity.pdbx_description
1 polymer ?
#
loop_
_entity_poly.entity_id
_entity_poly.type
_entity_poly.pdbx_seq_one_letter_code
_entity_poly.pdbx_strand_id
1 'polypeptide(L)'
;MSDGFATRAIHAGQEADPTTGSVIVPIHATSTYAQDGVGGMRSGYEYSRTGNPTRTALERCLAELENGRHARAYASGMAATDAVLRSELRPGDHLVIPDDAYGGTFRLIDKVLTGWGITYTPAPVSDVDAVRAAIQDNTKLVWVETPTNPLLNIGDIASLAQVSADAGVKFVVDNTFASPFLQQPLELGATAVVHSTTKYLGGHSDVVGGAVVTSDDALAEQPGVPAERRGRGARPVRRVPDDARA
;
A
#
# COMPACT_ATOMS: atom_id res chain seq x y z
N MET A 1 15.93 -12.40 -12.91
CA MET A 1 15.11 -12.96 -11.82
C MET A 1 15.85 -12.67 -10.53
N SER A 2 15.21 -12.09 -9.52
CA SER A 2 15.86 -12.02 -8.20
C SER A 2 15.94 -13.46 -7.68
N ASP A 3 17.15 -13.92 -7.36
CA ASP A 3 17.34 -15.24 -6.77
C ASP A 3 16.44 -15.36 -5.53
N GLY A 4 15.75 -16.50 -5.40
CA GLY A 4 14.91 -16.81 -4.25
C GLY A 4 13.49 -16.23 -4.24
N PHE A 5 12.96 -15.64 -5.32
CA PHE A 5 11.55 -15.19 -5.37
C PHE A 5 10.58 -16.30 -4.96
N ALA A 6 10.69 -17.48 -5.57
CA ALA A 6 9.81 -18.62 -5.27
C ALA A 6 9.93 -19.07 -3.81
N THR A 7 11.14 -19.02 -3.24
CA THR A 7 11.37 -19.30 -1.82
C THR A 7 10.65 -18.28 -0.94
N ARG A 8 10.77 -16.97 -1.23
CA ARG A 8 10.06 -15.93 -0.47
C ARG A 8 8.54 -16.07 -0.61
N ALA A 9 8.03 -16.33 -1.81
CA ALA A 9 6.60 -16.53 -2.06
C ALA A 9 5.98 -17.67 -1.22
N ILE A 10 6.77 -18.71 -0.90
CA ILE A 10 6.32 -19.86 -0.11
C ILE A 10 6.56 -19.65 1.39
N HIS A 11 7.67 -19.03 1.79
CA HIS A 11 8.12 -19.03 3.19
C HIS A 11 7.99 -17.69 3.93
N ALA A 12 7.95 -16.55 3.24
CA ALA A 12 7.88 -15.24 3.88
C ALA A 12 6.55 -15.07 4.64
N GLY A 13 6.63 -14.80 5.94
CA GLY A 13 5.45 -14.68 6.81
C GLY A 13 4.71 -15.99 7.07
N GLN A 14 5.31 -17.14 6.75
CA GLN A 14 4.75 -18.48 6.94
C GLN A 14 5.60 -19.31 7.93
N GLU A 15 6.20 -18.66 8.94
CA GLU A 15 6.90 -19.41 9.99
C GLU A 15 5.98 -20.42 10.68
N ALA A 16 6.50 -21.61 10.98
CA ALA A 16 5.74 -22.64 11.66
C ALA A 16 5.23 -22.14 13.01
N ASP A 17 3.93 -22.33 13.27
CA ASP A 17 3.31 -21.86 14.50
C ASP A 17 3.97 -22.52 15.73
N PRO A 18 4.51 -21.75 16.70
CA PRO A 18 5.25 -22.32 17.83
C PRO A 18 4.36 -23.09 18.81
N THR A 19 3.04 -22.91 18.75
CA THR A 19 2.10 -23.58 19.67
C THR A 19 1.66 -24.94 19.15
N THR A 20 1.43 -25.05 17.84
CA THR A 20 0.80 -26.22 17.19
C THR A 20 1.70 -26.91 16.17
N GLY A 21 2.77 -26.24 15.71
CA GLY A 21 3.61 -26.70 14.61
C GLY A 21 2.98 -26.54 13.22
N SER A 22 1.86 -25.80 13.08
CA SER A 22 1.21 -25.58 11.79
C SER A 22 2.15 -24.90 10.80
N VAL A 23 2.37 -25.52 9.64
CA VAL A 23 3.20 -24.98 8.55
C VAL A 23 2.44 -24.03 7.62
N ILE A 24 1.11 -23.96 7.75
CA ILE A 24 0.26 -22.98 7.07
C ILE A 24 -0.28 -22.02 8.11
N VAL A 25 -0.28 -20.72 7.80
CA VAL A 25 -0.86 -19.69 8.67
C VAL A 25 -2.36 -19.96 8.90
N PRO A 26 -2.81 -20.13 10.15
CA PRO A 26 -4.23 -20.31 10.44
C PRO A 26 -5.09 -19.11 10.03
N ILE A 27 -6.36 -19.37 9.74
CA ILE A 27 -7.37 -18.33 9.52
C ILE A 27 -7.91 -17.88 10.88
N HIS A 28 -7.50 -16.70 11.35
CA HIS A 28 -7.94 -16.13 12.62
C HIS A 28 -9.29 -15.40 12.46
N ALA A 29 -10.39 -16.16 12.47
CA ALA A 29 -11.76 -15.65 12.38
C ALA A 29 -12.27 -15.06 13.72
N THR A 30 -11.53 -14.13 14.30
CA THR A 30 -11.91 -13.38 15.50
C THR A 30 -11.83 -11.88 15.26
N SER A 31 -12.70 -11.12 15.93
CA SER A 31 -12.69 -9.66 15.89
C SER A 31 -11.78 -9.02 16.94
N THR A 32 -11.55 -9.70 18.07
CA THR A 32 -10.82 -9.17 19.23
C THR A 32 -9.90 -10.24 19.85
N TYR A 33 -8.88 -9.79 20.58
CA TYR A 33 -7.87 -10.65 21.20
C TYR A 33 -7.82 -10.41 22.71
N ALA A 34 -7.61 -11.49 23.47
CA ALA A 34 -7.45 -11.41 24.92
C ALA A 34 -6.20 -10.59 25.29
N GLN A 35 -6.32 -9.78 26.35
CA GLN A 35 -5.22 -8.98 26.89
C GLN A 35 -4.89 -9.42 28.32
N ASP A 36 -3.62 -9.31 28.70
CA ASP A 36 -3.10 -9.54 30.05
C ASP A 36 -3.16 -8.23 30.85
N GLY A 37 -4.36 -7.93 31.34
CA GLY A 37 -4.68 -6.61 31.89
C GLY A 37 -4.87 -5.55 30.80
N VAL A 38 -5.31 -4.35 31.19
CA VAL A 38 -5.61 -3.27 30.23
C VAL A 38 -4.32 -2.81 29.55
N GLY A 39 -4.25 -2.94 28.22
CA GLY A 39 -3.09 -2.57 27.42
C GLY A 39 -2.00 -3.65 27.34
N GLY A 40 -2.17 -4.79 28.01
CA GLY A 40 -1.26 -5.94 27.94
C GLY A 40 -1.56 -6.81 26.71
N MET A 41 -1.26 -6.31 25.51
CA MET A 41 -1.53 -7.03 24.27
C MET A 41 -0.66 -8.29 24.14
N ARG A 42 -1.27 -9.41 23.73
CA ARG A 42 -0.55 -10.63 23.39
C ARG A 42 -0.09 -10.56 21.94
N SER A 43 1.23 -10.63 21.73
CA SER A 43 1.85 -10.54 20.40
C SER A 43 1.44 -9.30 19.60
N GLY A 44 1.11 -8.20 20.28
CA GLY A 44 0.71 -6.94 19.66
C GLY A 44 -0.70 -6.88 19.06
N TYR A 45 -1.53 -7.90 19.27
CA TYR A 45 -2.91 -7.92 18.77
C TYR A 45 -3.92 -7.51 19.85
N GLU A 46 -4.85 -6.64 19.46
CA GLU A 46 -6.00 -6.22 20.29
C GLU A 46 -7.32 -6.34 19.54
N TYR A 47 -7.35 -5.91 18.27
CA TYR A 47 -8.57 -5.79 17.48
C TYR A 47 -8.27 -6.01 16.00
N SER A 48 -9.02 -6.89 15.34
CA SER A 48 -8.71 -7.46 14.03
C SER A 48 -8.65 -6.44 12.89
N ARG A 49 -9.43 -5.35 12.99
CA ARG A 49 -9.35 -4.23 12.04
C ARG A 49 -7.99 -3.53 12.12
N THR A 50 -7.45 -3.32 13.33
CA THR A 50 -6.13 -2.73 13.54
C THR A 50 -5.02 -3.67 13.11
N GLY A 51 -5.12 -4.95 13.48
CA GLY A 51 -4.15 -5.99 13.11
C GLY A 51 -4.69 -7.38 13.44
N ASN A 52 -4.39 -8.37 12.60
CA ASN A 52 -4.67 -9.78 12.87
C ASN A 52 -3.58 -10.68 12.26
N PRO A 53 -3.30 -11.87 12.84
CA PRO A 53 -2.20 -12.71 12.41
C PRO A 53 -2.26 -13.12 10.94
N THR A 54 -3.44 -13.47 10.42
CA THR A 54 -3.60 -13.89 9.02
C THR A 54 -3.24 -12.75 8.05
N ARG A 55 -3.67 -11.51 8.34
CA ARG A 55 -3.31 -10.34 7.53
C ARG A 55 -1.85 -9.95 7.70
N THR A 56 -1.30 -10.02 8.91
CA THR A 56 0.12 -9.73 9.16
C THR A 56 1.03 -10.67 8.35
N ALA A 57 0.69 -11.96 8.26
CA ALA A 57 1.42 -12.91 7.43
C ALA A 57 1.37 -12.54 5.94
N LEU A 58 0.17 -12.21 5.42
CA LEU A 58 0.00 -11.76 4.02
C LEU A 58 0.80 -10.49 3.74
N GLU A 59 0.71 -9.50 4.61
CA GLU A 59 1.47 -8.24 4.50
C GLU A 59 2.97 -8.51 4.49
N ARG A 60 3.48 -9.35 5.39
CA ARG A 60 4.91 -9.70 5.38
C ARG A 60 5.34 -10.38 4.08
N CYS A 61 4.54 -11.31 3.55
CA CYS A 61 4.83 -11.95 2.28
C CYS A 61 4.88 -10.91 1.14
N LEU A 62 3.87 -10.04 1.04
CA LEU A 62 3.81 -9.01 -0.01
C LEU A 62 4.99 -8.03 0.06
N ALA A 63 5.42 -7.64 1.27
CA ALA A 63 6.60 -6.79 1.45
C ALA A 63 7.87 -7.46 0.90
N GLU A 64 8.10 -8.72 1.25
CA GLU A 64 9.25 -9.53 0.81
C GLU A 64 9.24 -9.82 -0.70
N LEU A 65 8.05 -9.90 -1.32
CA LEU A 65 7.93 -10.12 -2.77
C LEU A 65 8.30 -8.89 -3.59
N GLU A 66 8.04 -7.68 -3.09
CA GLU A 66 8.36 -6.40 -3.72
C GLU A 66 9.68 -5.78 -3.20
N ASN A 67 10.44 -6.53 -2.40
CA ASN A 67 11.66 -6.05 -1.72
C ASN A 67 11.41 -4.73 -0.93
N GLY A 68 10.22 -4.57 -0.37
CA GLY A 68 9.80 -3.44 0.44
C GLY A 68 9.94 -3.70 1.94
N ARG A 69 10.02 -2.64 2.74
CA ARG A 69 10.05 -2.75 4.21
C ARG A 69 8.67 -2.95 4.85
N HIS A 70 7.63 -2.41 4.21
CA HIS A 70 6.27 -2.41 4.73
C HIS A 70 5.29 -2.79 3.64
N ALA A 71 4.28 -3.59 3.98
CA ALA A 71 3.12 -3.79 3.13
C ALA A 71 1.83 -3.79 3.94
N ARG A 72 0.74 -3.46 3.24
CA ARG A 72 -0.58 -3.23 3.82
C ARG A 72 -1.64 -3.81 2.91
N ALA A 73 -2.48 -4.67 3.46
CA ALA A 73 -3.52 -5.34 2.71
C ALA A 73 -4.87 -4.61 2.86
N TYR A 74 -5.56 -4.45 1.74
CA TYR A 74 -6.83 -3.73 1.61
C TYR A 74 -7.91 -4.62 1.02
N ALA A 75 -9.17 -4.21 1.20
CA ALA A 75 -10.33 -4.95 0.71
C ALA A 75 -10.42 -5.04 -0.83
N SER A 76 -9.71 -4.17 -1.56
CA SER A 76 -9.64 -4.18 -3.03
C SER A 76 -8.45 -3.33 -3.50
N GLY A 77 -8.04 -3.51 -4.76
CA GLY A 77 -7.08 -2.60 -5.41
C GLY A 77 -7.53 -1.14 -5.33
N MET A 78 -8.81 -0.86 -5.54
CA MET A 78 -9.35 0.50 -5.42
C MET A 78 -9.29 1.06 -4.00
N ALA A 79 -9.42 0.23 -2.96
CA ALA A 79 -9.26 0.67 -1.58
C ALA A 79 -7.78 0.95 -1.24
N ALA A 80 -6.84 0.21 -1.84
CA ALA A 80 -5.41 0.51 -1.77
C ALA A 80 -5.10 1.86 -2.48
N THR A 81 -5.61 2.05 -3.70
CA THR A 81 -5.51 3.31 -4.45
C THR A 81 -6.08 4.49 -3.67
N ASP A 82 -7.31 4.38 -3.14
CA ASP A 82 -7.93 5.44 -2.33
C ASP A 82 -7.09 5.78 -1.09
N ALA A 83 -6.54 4.77 -0.41
CA ALA A 83 -5.71 4.98 0.77
C ALA A 83 -4.42 5.75 0.44
N VAL A 84 -3.74 5.42 -0.66
CA VAL A 84 -2.54 6.16 -1.12
C VAL A 84 -2.90 7.59 -1.50
N LEU A 85 -3.94 7.78 -2.31
CA LEU A 85 -4.35 9.11 -2.76
C LEU A 85 -4.75 10.01 -1.58
N ARG A 86 -5.50 9.48 -0.60
CA ARG A 86 -5.94 10.27 0.57
C ARG A 86 -4.86 10.46 1.63
N SER A 87 -3.84 9.60 1.69
CA SER A 87 -2.69 9.82 2.56
C SER A 87 -1.84 10.97 2.04
N GLU A 88 -1.57 10.98 0.73
CA GLU A 88 -0.62 11.93 0.13
C GLU A 88 -1.23 13.25 -0.34
N LEU A 89 -2.54 13.32 -0.60
CA LEU A 89 -3.18 14.50 -1.19
C LEU A 89 -4.11 15.21 -0.22
N ARG A 90 -4.11 16.55 -0.28
CA ARG A 90 -4.99 17.47 0.44
C ARG A 90 -5.62 18.47 -0.54
N PRO A 91 -6.76 19.10 -0.20
CA PRO A 91 -7.38 20.10 -1.07
C PRO A 91 -6.38 21.17 -1.52
N GLY A 92 -6.32 21.43 -2.83
CA GLY A 92 -5.35 22.32 -3.47
C GLY A 92 -4.13 21.62 -4.07
N ASP A 93 -3.90 20.35 -3.74
CA ASP A 93 -2.82 19.55 -4.34
C ASP A 93 -3.17 19.07 -5.75
N HIS A 94 -2.11 18.80 -6.51
CA HIS A 94 -2.16 18.28 -7.86
C HIS A 94 -1.48 16.89 -7.96
N LEU A 95 -1.94 16.04 -8.89
CA LEU A 95 -1.25 14.81 -9.28
C LEU A 95 -1.14 14.62 -10.79
N VAL A 96 -0.06 14.01 -11.25
CA VAL A 96 0.09 13.55 -12.64
C VAL A 96 -0.36 12.09 -12.73
N ILE A 97 -1.16 11.75 -13.73
CA ILE A 97 -1.67 10.38 -13.96
C ILE A 97 -1.42 9.92 -15.40
N PRO A 98 -1.48 8.61 -15.70
CA PRO A 98 -1.46 8.12 -17.06
C PRO A 98 -2.67 8.66 -17.85
N ASP A 99 -2.47 9.00 -19.12
CA ASP A 99 -3.55 9.38 -20.04
C ASP A 99 -4.42 8.18 -20.47
N ASP A 100 -3.96 6.97 -20.16
CA ASP A 100 -4.62 5.69 -20.42
C ASP A 100 -4.69 4.80 -19.16
N ALA A 101 -4.81 5.42 -17.99
CA ALA A 101 -4.89 4.71 -16.71
C ALA A 101 -6.07 3.70 -16.68
N TYR A 102 -5.95 2.68 -15.82
CA TYR A 102 -7.08 1.82 -15.49
C TYR A 102 -8.33 2.65 -15.16
N GLY A 103 -9.44 2.38 -15.84
CA GLY A 103 -10.65 3.20 -15.76
C GLY A 103 -11.22 3.36 -14.35
N GLY A 104 -10.98 2.41 -13.44
CA GLY A 104 -11.35 2.56 -12.03
C GLY A 104 -10.53 3.64 -11.30
N THR A 105 -9.22 3.68 -11.53
CA THR A 105 -8.31 4.70 -11.00
C THR A 105 -8.70 6.09 -11.53
N PHE A 106 -8.85 6.22 -12.86
CA PHE A 106 -9.28 7.48 -13.47
C PHE A 106 -10.63 7.95 -12.91
N ARG A 107 -11.61 7.05 -12.80
CA ARG A 107 -12.94 7.39 -12.27
C ARG A 107 -12.90 7.85 -10.81
N LEU A 108 -12.08 7.22 -9.96
CA LEU A 108 -11.91 7.65 -8.56
C LEU A 108 -11.37 9.09 -8.51
N ILE A 109 -10.32 9.36 -9.28
CA ILE A 109 -9.68 10.68 -9.31
C ILE A 109 -10.65 11.73 -9.87
N ASP A 110 -11.16 11.50 -11.08
CA ASP A 110 -11.96 12.48 -11.82
C ASP A 110 -13.34 12.72 -11.22
N LYS A 111 -14.00 11.69 -10.67
CA LYS A 111 -15.38 11.80 -10.18
C LYS A 111 -15.50 11.97 -8.67
N VAL A 112 -14.44 11.68 -7.91
CA VAL A 112 -14.47 11.82 -6.45
C VAL A 112 -13.49 12.90 -6.00
N LEU A 113 -12.21 12.76 -6.31
CA LEU A 113 -11.17 13.62 -5.72
C LEU A 113 -11.19 15.05 -6.26
N THR A 114 -11.64 15.28 -7.50
CA THR A 114 -11.88 16.64 -8.02
C THR A 114 -12.89 17.41 -7.18
N GLY A 115 -13.94 16.73 -6.69
CA GLY A 115 -14.92 17.32 -5.76
C GLY A 115 -14.34 17.67 -4.38
N TRP A 116 -13.15 17.15 -4.05
CA TRP A 116 -12.42 17.42 -2.81
C TRP A 116 -11.32 18.48 -3.01
N GLY A 117 -11.27 19.12 -4.18
CA GLY A 117 -10.29 20.15 -4.50
C GLY A 117 -8.93 19.62 -4.94
N ILE A 118 -8.84 18.34 -5.33
CA ILE A 118 -7.63 17.76 -5.95
C ILE A 118 -7.71 17.97 -7.46
N THR A 119 -6.64 18.47 -8.08
CA THR A 119 -6.56 18.60 -9.55
C THR A 119 -5.61 17.57 -10.14
N TYR A 120 -5.75 17.23 -11.41
CA TYR A 120 -4.86 16.28 -12.07
C TYR A 120 -4.52 16.70 -13.50
N THR A 121 -3.36 16.24 -13.99
CA THR A 121 -2.95 16.36 -15.39
C THR A 121 -2.63 14.96 -15.94
N PRO A 122 -3.33 14.49 -16.99
CA PRO A 122 -2.97 13.26 -17.67
C PRO A 122 -1.73 13.46 -18.53
N ALA A 123 -0.82 12.49 -18.55
CA ALA A 123 0.35 12.46 -19.41
C ALA A 123 0.65 11.02 -19.88
N PRO A 124 1.13 10.82 -21.12
CA PRO A 124 1.52 9.50 -21.61
C PRO A 124 2.71 8.96 -20.84
N VAL A 125 2.57 7.77 -20.24
CA VAL A 125 3.62 7.15 -19.41
C VAL A 125 4.90 6.83 -20.17
N SER A 126 4.81 6.69 -21.49
CA SER A 126 5.95 6.43 -22.38
C SER A 126 6.76 7.68 -22.73
N ASP A 127 6.28 8.87 -22.36
CA ASP A 127 6.95 10.15 -22.62
C ASP A 127 7.34 10.83 -21.30
N VAL A 128 8.61 10.65 -20.93
CA VAL A 128 9.19 11.20 -19.71
C VAL A 128 9.16 12.74 -19.70
N ASP A 129 9.31 13.39 -20.86
CA ASP A 129 9.28 14.85 -20.95
C ASP A 129 7.85 15.39 -20.82
N ALA A 130 6.84 14.67 -21.33
CA ALA A 130 5.43 15.02 -21.10
C ALA A 130 5.06 14.91 -19.62
N VAL A 131 5.51 13.85 -18.93
CA VAL A 131 5.31 13.72 -17.47
C VAL A 131 6.01 14.86 -16.72
N ARG A 132 7.25 15.20 -17.10
CA ARG A 132 7.97 16.34 -16.51
C ARG A 132 7.23 17.66 -16.72
N ALA A 133 6.70 17.89 -17.92
CA ALA A 133 5.96 19.11 -18.25
C ALA A 133 4.59 19.21 -17.54
N ALA A 134 4.01 18.07 -17.15
CA ALA A 134 2.76 18.03 -16.39
C ALA A 134 2.93 18.36 -14.90
N ILE A 135 4.17 18.37 -14.38
CA ILE A 135 4.44 18.74 -12.99
C ILE A 135 4.29 20.25 -12.80
N GLN A 136 3.47 20.61 -11.82
CA GLN A 136 3.18 21.96 -11.34
C GLN A 136 3.70 22.17 -9.91
N ASP A 137 3.80 23.42 -9.45
CA ASP A 137 4.29 23.77 -8.10
C ASP A 137 3.50 23.10 -6.94
N ASN A 138 2.21 22.84 -7.15
CA ASN A 138 1.35 22.16 -6.18
C ASN A 138 1.26 20.64 -6.40
N THR A 139 2.08 20.06 -7.29
CA THR A 139 2.10 18.60 -7.51
C THR A 139 2.67 17.89 -6.30
N LYS A 140 1.99 16.85 -5.82
CA LYS A 140 2.46 16.02 -4.69
C LYS A 140 2.71 14.58 -5.09
N LEU A 141 2.12 14.13 -6.19
CA LEU A 141 2.13 12.73 -6.58
C LEU A 141 2.22 12.60 -8.11
N VAL A 142 3.09 11.71 -8.56
CA VAL A 142 3.09 11.13 -9.90
C VAL A 142 2.64 9.69 -9.77
N TRP A 143 1.50 9.37 -10.37
CA TRP A 143 0.95 8.02 -10.44
C TRP A 143 1.26 7.43 -11.81
N VAL A 144 1.80 6.22 -11.86
CA VAL A 144 2.09 5.49 -13.10
C VAL A 144 1.50 4.09 -13.02
N GLU A 145 1.06 3.59 -14.16
CA GLU A 145 0.69 2.20 -14.40
C GLU A 145 1.55 1.72 -15.57
N THR A 146 2.24 0.59 -15.45
CA THR A 146 3.08 0.05 -16.54
C THR A 146 3.28 -1.46 -16.40
N PRO A 147 2.88 -2.27 -17.40
CA PRO A 147 2.11 -1.89 -18.59
C PRO A 147 0.71 -1.36 -18.25
N THR A 148 0.20 -0.41 -19.04
CA THR A 148 -1.13 0.17 -18.83
C THR A 148 -2.27 -0.74 -19.29
N ASN A 149 -3.46 -0.59 -18.71
CA ASN A 149 -4.65 -1.34 -19.07
C ASN A 149 -5.68 -0.47 -19.79
N PRO A 150 -6.10 -0.81 -21.03
CA PRO A 150 -5.85 -2.07 -21.76
C PRO A 150 -4.73 -1.99 -22.81
N LEU A 151 -4.12 -0.81 -23.02
CA LEU A 151 -3.29 -0.54 -24.19
C LEU A 151 -1.85 -1.05 -24.09
N LEU A 152 -1.42 -1.46 -22.90
CA LEU A 152 -0.10 -2.01 -22.60
C LEU A 152 1.04 -1.03 -22.94
N ASN A 153 0.81 0.28 -22.80
CA ASN A 153 1.88 1.26 -22.89
C ASN A 153 2.89 1.04 -21.75
N ILE A 154 4.17 1.26 -22.07
CA ILE A 154 5.28 1.02 -21.15
C ILE A 154 5.90 2.35 -20.76
N GLY A 155 5.97 2.61 -19.45
CA GLY A 155 6.75 3.70 -18.87
C GLY A 155 8.09 3.22 -18.33
N ASP A 156 9.15 3.99 -18.58
CA ASP A 156 10.46 3.78 -17.94
C ASP A 156 10.39 4.25 -16.48
N ILE A 157 10.19 3.29 -15.57
CA ILE A 157 10.02 3.55 -14.13
C ILE A 157 11.20 4.33 -13.55
N ALA A 158 12.44 4.00 -13.93
CA ALA A 158 13.62 4.65 -13.36
C ALA A 158 13.73 6.11 -13.82
N SER A 159 13.46 6.37 -15.10
CA SER A 159 13.45 7.73 -15.64
C SER A 159 12.32 8.58 -15.05
N LEU A 160 11.13 8.01 -14.88
CA LEU A 160 9.98 8.69 -14.26
C LEU A 160 10.18 8.92 -12.76
N ALA A 161 10.84 7.99 -12.07
CA ALA A 161 11.25 8.16 -10.67
C ALA A 161 12.24 9.32 -10.54
N GLN A 162 13.21 9.45 -11.45
CA GLN A 162 14.15 10.56 -11.45
C GLN A 162 13.46 11.90 -11.63
N VAL A 163 12.54 12.01 -12.61
CA VAL A 163 11.72 13.22 -12.80
C VAL A 163 10.94 13.59 -11.53
N SER A 164 10.37 12.59 -10.86
CA SER A 164 9.63 12.80 -9.62
C SER A 164 10.54 13.26 -8.47
N ALA A 165 11.73 12.64 -8.35
CA ALA A 165 12.71 12.99 -7.33
C ALA A 165 13.25 14.42 -7.51
N ASP A 166 13.57 14.82 -8.75
CA ASP A 166 14.05 16.18 -9.08
C ASP A 166 13.03 17.26 -8.69
N ALA A 167 11.73 16.94 -8.78
CA ALA A 167 10.64 17.82 -8.37
C ALA A 167 10.24 17.69 -6.89
N GLY A 168 10.83 16.76 -6.14
CA GLY A 168 10.46 16.49 -4.75
C GLY A 168 9.04 15.93 -4.57
N VAL A 169 8.51 15.22 -5.59
CA VAL A 169 7.16 14.64 -5.58
C VAL A 169 7.21 13.13 -5.36
N LYS A 170 6.16 12.57 -4.75
CA LYS A 170 6.05 11.12 -4.53
C LYS A 170 5.79 10.40 -5.85
N PHE A 171 6.40 9.24 -6.01
CA PHE A 171 6.24 8.41 -7.22
C PHE A 171 5.62 7.07 -6.87
N VAL A 172 4.43 6.79 -7.43
CA VAL A 172 3.67 5.56 -7.15
C VAL A 172 3.46 4.78 -8.43
N VAL A 173 3.69 3.47 -8.36
CA VAL A 173 3.51 2.56 -9.49
C VAL A 173 2.43 1.53 -9.16
N ASP A 174 1.37 1.48 -9.99
CA ASP A 174 0.48 0.33 -10.04
C ASP A 174 1.18 -0.80 -10.81
N ASN A 175 1.57 -1.85 -10.08
CA ASN A 175 2.34 -2.98 -10.59
C ASN A 175 1.46 -4.22 -10.81
N THR A 176 0.13 -4.04 -10.87
CA THR A 176 -0.84 -5.14 -10.95
C THR A 176 -0.58 -6.07 -12.14
N PHE A 177 -0.28 -5.53 -13.32
CA PHE A 177 -0.15 -6.31 -14.56
C PHE A 177 1.16 -7.09 -14.63
N ALA A 178 2.28 -6.47 -14.25
CA ALA A 178 3.57 -7.14 -14.27
C ALA A 178 3.73 -8.12 -13.09
N SER A 179 3.12 -7.81 -11.94
CA SER A 179 3.32 -8.48 -10.65
C SER A 179 4.78 -8.35 -10.14
N PRO A 180 5.05 -8.59 -8.85
CA PRO A 180 6.42 -8.55 -8.33
C PRO A 180 7.35 -9.58 -8.98
N PHE A 181 6.81 -10.59 -9.66
CA PHE A 181 7.64 -11.60 -10.33
C PHE A 181 8.40 -11.03 -11.52
N LEU A 182 7.81 -10.09 -12.26
CA LEU A 182 8.39 -9.55 -13.50
C LEU A 182 8.96 -8.14 -13.33
N GLN A 183 8.49 -7.37 -12.35
CA GLN A 183 8.84 -5.97 -12.18
C GLN A 183 8.92 -5.60 -10.70
N GLN A 184 9.97 -4.88 -10.30
CA GLN A 184 10.25 -4.45 -8.92
C GLN A 184 10.36 -2.91 -8.86
N PRO A 185 9.24 -2.16 -8.88
CA PRO A 185 9.31 -0.71 -9.00
C PRO A 185 10.01 -0.02 -7.83
N LEU A 186 9.99 -0.59 -6.61
CA LEU A 186 10.71 -0.03 -5.46
C LEU A 186 12.23 0.03 -5.70
N GLU A 187 12.80 -0.98 -6.36
CA GLU A 187 14.21 -0.99 -6.76
C GLU A 187 14.54 0.02 -7.86
N LEU A 188 13.51 0.45 -8.60
CA LEU A 188 13.61 1.42 -9.69
C LEU A 188 13.26 2.86 -9.24
N GLY A 189 13.11 3.09 -7.93
CA GLY A 189 12.91 4.42 -7.37
C GLY A 189 11.45 4.80 -7.08
N ALA A 190 10.49 3.87 -7.20
CA ALA A 190 9.13 4.11 -6.73
C ALA A 190 9.11 4.31 -5.20
N THR A 191 8.34 5.29 -4.75
CA THR A 191 8.08 5.49 -3.32
C THR A 191 7.12 4.44 -2.78
N ALA A 192 6.13 4.04 -3.57
CA ALA A 192 5.22 2.95 -3.23
C ALA A 192 4.77 2.18 -4.47
N VAL A 193 4.39 0.93 -4.24
CA VAL A 193 3.82 0.03 -5.23
C VAL A 193 2.40 -0.33 -4.81
N VAL A 194 1.48 -0.27 -5.76
CA VAL A 194 0.08 -0.65 -5.56
C VAL A 194 -0.23 -1.89 -6.38
N HIS A 195 -1.02 -2.79 -5.79
CA HIS A 195 -1.54 -3.98 -6.45
C HIS A 195 -3.04 -4.09 -6.27
N SER A 196 -3.75 -4.47 -7.34
CA SER A 196 -4.98 -5.24 -7.23
C SER A 196 -4.62 -6.70 -7.09
N THR A 197 -4.57 -7.21 -5.86
CA THR A 197 -4.27 -8.62 -5.60
C THR A 197 -5.34 -9.56 -6.17
N THR A 198 -6.51 -9.02 -6.53
CA THR A 198 -7.56 -9.67 -7.31
C THR A 198 -7.06 -10.31 -8.61
N LYS A 199 -5.97 -9.78 -9.18
CA LYS A 199 -5.41 -10.23 -10.47
C LYS A 199 -4.36 -11.32 -10.26
N TYR A 200 -3.12 -11.12 -10.72
CA TYR A 200 -2.11 -12.18 -10.77
C TYR A 200 -1.67 -12.70 -9.40
N LEU A 201 -1.63 -11.84 -8.37
CA LEU A 201 -1.24 -12.27 -7.01
C LEU A 201 -2.24 -13.26 -6.41
N GLY A 202 -3.55 -13.02 -6.58
CA GLY A 202 -4.60 -13.96 -6.20
C GLY A 202 -4.69 -15.12 -7.19
N GLY A 203 -4.64 -14.84 -8.50
CA GLY A 203 -4.46 -15.81 -9.59
C GLY A 203 -5.67 -16.68 -9.94
N HIS A 204 -6.67 -16.77 -9.06
CA HIS A 204 -7.74 -17.77 -9.15
C HIS A 204 -9.15 -17.18 -9.33
N SER A 205 -9.24 -15.85 -9.52
CA SER A 205 -10.52 -15.14 -9.78
C SER A 205 -11.61 -15.35 -8.71
N ASP A 206 -11.21 -15.57 -7.46
CA ASP A 206 -12.10 -15.91 -6.33
C ASP A 206 -11.99 -14.96 -5.13
N VAL A 207 -10.94 -14.11 -5.09
CA VAL A 207 -10.70 -13.15 -4.01
C VAL A 207 -10.49 -11.74 -4.56
N VAL A 208 -11.27 -10.78 -4.08
CA VAL A 208 -11.01 -9.35 -4.30
C VAL A 208 -10.11 -8.85 -3.19
N GLY A 209 -9.03 -8.16 -3.56
CA GLY A 209 -8.09 -7.59 -2.61
C GLY A 209 -7.17 -6.55 -3.25
N GLY A 210 -6.47 -5.81 -2.41
CA GLY A 210 -5.44 -4.86 -2.82
C GLY A 210 -4.29 -4.80 -1.83
N ALA A 211 -3.16 -4.27 -2.28
CA ALA A 211 -1.99 -4.07 -1.44
C ALA A 211 -1.27 -2.77 -1.78
N VAL A 212 -0.65 -2.18 -0.76
CA VAL A 212 0.35 -1.11 -0.91
C VAL A 212 1.64 -1.62 -0.28
N VAL A 213 2.76 -1.52 -1.01
CA VAL A 213 4.10 -1.86 -0.52
C VAL A 213 4.99 -0.63 -0.62
N THR A 214 5.78 -0.35 0.42
CA THR A 214 6.68 0.80 0.47
C THR A 214 7.88 0.55 1.37
N SER A 215 8.96 1.28 1.10
CA SER A 215 10.12 1.40 2.01
C SER A 215 10.18 2.76 2.71
N ASP A 216 9.15 3.60 2.60
CA ASP A 216 9.03 4.88 3.31
C ASP A 216 8.28 4.67 4.65
N ASP A 217 8.98 4.90 5.78
CA ASP A 217 8.39 4.73 7.12
C ASP A 217 7.27 5.74 7.38
N ALA A 218 7.38 6.96 6.86
CA ALA A 218 6.36 7.99 7.05
C ALA A 218 5.06 7.63 6.32
N LEU A 219 5.17 7.09 5.10
CA LEU A 219 4.01 6.59 4.36
C LEU A 219 3.38 5.38 5.07
N ALA A 220 4.20 4.46 5.59
CA ALA A 220 3.73 3.26 6.30
C ALA A 220 3.03 3.55 7.64
N GLU A 221 3.30 4.70 8.26
CA GLU A 221 2.72 5.15 9.54
C GLU A 221 1.48 6.06 9.37
N GLN A 222 1.11 6.46 8.14
CA GLN A 222 0.00 7.41 7.93
C GLN A 222 -1.38 6.88 8.37
N PRO A 223 -2.27 7.74 8.90
CA PRO A 223 -3.63 7.35 9.31
C PRO A 223 -4.44 6.81 8.12
N GLY A 224 -5.02 5.62 8.26
CA GLY A 224 -5.71 4.91 7.17
C GLY A 224 -4.93 3.69 6.65
N VAL A 225 -3.67 3.60 7.05
CA VAL A 225 -2.81 2.43 6.90
C VAL A 225 -2.75 1.71 8.25
N PRO A 226 -3.23 0.46 8.40
CA PRO A 226 -3.15 -0.25 9.69
C PRO A 226 -1.70 -0.45 10.12
N ALA A 227 -1.19 0.33 11.07
CA ALA A 227 0.20 0.23 11.50
C ALA A 227 0.44 -1.02 12.36
N GLU A 228 1.55 -1.72 12.09
CA GLU A 228 2.11 -2.70 13.04
C GLU A 228 2.60 -1.91 14.27
N ARG A 229 1.83 -1.89 15.36
CA ARG A 229 2.28 -1.27 16.62
C ARG A 229 3.37 -2.14 17.24
N ARG A 230 4.62 -1.96 16.80
CA ARG A 230 5.78 -2.46 17.53
C ARG A 230 5.91 -1.68 18.84
N GLY A 231 5.47 -2.28 19.94
CA GLY A 231 6.00 -2.03 21.29
C GLY A 231 5.99 -0.59 21.82
N ARG A 232 5.25 0.36 21.25
CA ARG A 232 5.04 1.65 21.91
C ARG A 232 4.03 1.42 23.02
N GLY A 233 4.54 1.23 24.24
CA GLY A 233 3.77 1.11 25.46
C GLY A 233 2.61 2.11 25.48
N ALA A 234 1.45 1.66 25.94
CA ALA A 234 0.25 2.46 26.01
C ALA A 234 0.58 3.86 26.57
N ARG A 235 0.21 4.92 25.83
CA ARG A 235 0.16 6.24 26.45
C ARG A 235 -0.77 6.11 27.65
N PRO A 236 -0.35 6.49 28.87
CA PRO A 236 -1.18 6.32 30.04
C PRO A 236 -2.49 7.06 29.81
N VAL A 237 -3.59 6.33 29.89
CA VAL A 237 -4.93 6.92 29.96
C VAL A 237 -4.90 7.83 31.19
N ARG A 238 -5.12 9.13 31.01
CA ARG A 238 -5.32 10.05 32.14
C ARG A 238 -6.49 9.48 32.94
N ARG A 239 -6.22 9.04 34.18
CA ARG A 239 -7.28 8.69 35.12
C ARG A 239 -8.22 9.89 35.24
N VAL A 240 -9.50 9.65 35.03
CA VAL A 240 -10.54 10.59 35.45
C VAL A 240 -10.46 10.65 36.99
N PRO A 241 -10.40 11.83 37.61
CA PRO A 241 -10.42 11.94 39.07
C PRO A 241 -11.69 11.30 39.64
N ASP A 242 -11.57 10.61 40.78
CA ASP A 242 -12.64 9.88 41.45
C ASP A 242 -13.78 10.76 42.02
N ASP A 243 -13.77 12.07 41.76
CA ASP A 243 -14.69 13.04 42.36
C ASP A 243 -16.05 13.16 41.64
N ALA A 244 -16.39 12.23 40.74
CA ALA A 244 -17.69 12.20 40.05
C ALA A 244 -18.66 11.14 40.62
N ARG A 245 -18.58 10.86 41.92
CA ARG A 245 -19.64 10.16 42.67
C ARG A 245 -20.01 10.97 43.90
N ALA A 246 -20.95 11.91 43.71
CA ALA A 246 -21.84 12.43 44.73
C ALA A 246 -23.27 12.30 44.22
#